data_AF-A0A7X6WL59-F1
#
_entry.id   AF-A0A7X6WL59-F1
#
_cell.length_a   1.000
_cell.length_b   1.000
_cell.length_c   1.000
_cell.angle_alpha   90.00
_cell.angle_beta   90.00
_cell.angle_gamma   90.00
#
_symmetry.space_group_name_H-M   'P 1'
#
loop_
_entity.id
_entity.type
_entity.pdbx_description
1 polymer ?
#
loop_
_entity_poly.entity_id
_entity_poly.type
_entity_poly.pdbx_seq_one_letter_code
_entity_poly.pdbx_strand_id
1 'polypeptide(L)' 'RETLKMEEALNQAQHPHYDPVYSLLFLSSTHLPEIRLTRNGLVTVKDRSILRPSTSL' A
#
# COMPACT_ATOMS: atom_id res chain seq x y z
N ARG A 1 -2.73 -9.00 -17.74
CA ARG A 1 -2.86 -10.36 -17.16
C ARG A 1 -2.84 -10.30 -15.63
N GLU A 2 -1.80 -9.75 -15.01
CA GLU A 2 -1.75 -9.63 -13.54
C GLU A 2 -2.76 -8.61 -12.97
N THR A 3 -3.01 -7.49 -13.66
CA THR A 3 -4.02 -6.50 -13.23
C THR A 3 -5.42 -7.11 -13.09
N LEU A 4 -5.83 -7.97 -14.02
CA LEU A 4 -7.13 -8.64 -13.99
C LEU A 4 -7.27 -9.54 -12.74
N LYS A 5 -6.21 -10.27 -12.38
CA LYS A 5 -6.20 -11.09 -11.16
C LYS A 5 -6.32 -10.22 -9.90
N MET A 6 -5.71 -9.03 -9.89
CA MET A 6 -5.82 -8.09 -8.78
C MET A 6 -7.24 -7.52 -8.68
N GLU A 7 -7.86 -7.18 -9.81
CA GLU A 7 -9.26 -6.71 -9.87
C GLU A 7 -10.22 -7.80 -9.37
N GLU A 8 -10.02 -9.06 -9.77
CA GLU A 8 -10.80 -10.20 -9.27
C GLU A 8 -10.67 -10.34 -7.74
N ALA A 9 -9.44 -10.26 -7.21
CA ALA A 9 -9.19 -10.34 -5.77
C ALA A 9 -9.86 -9.18 -5.00
N LEU A 10 -9.81 -7.95 -5.54
CA LEU A 10 -10.48 -6.80 -4.95
C LEU A 10 -12.01 -6.97 -4.97
N ASN A 11 -12.58 -7.48 -6.06
CA ASN A 11 -14.01 -7.79 -6.13
C ASN A 11 -14.43 -8.83 -5.08
N GLN A 12 -13.66 -9.91 -4.95
CA GLN A 12 -13.90 -10.95 -3.94
C GLN A 12 -13.80 -10.41 -2.51
N ALA A 13 -12.91 -9.44 -2.27
CA ALA A 13 -12.75 -8.74 -1.01
C ALA A 13 -13.78 -7.63 -0.76
N GLN A 14 -14.83 -7.51 -1.59
CA GLN A 14 -15.88 -6.47 -1.49
C GLN A 14 -15.35 -5.04 -1.72
N HIS A 15 -14.31 -4.91 -2.55
CA HIS A 15 -13.73 -3.63 -3.00
C HIS A 15 -13.87 -3.43 -4.53
N PRO A 16 -15.09 -3.48 -5.10
CA PRO A 16 -15.29 -3.52 -6.55
C PRO A 16 -14.94 -2.22 -7.28
N HIS A 17 -14.84 -1.10 -6.56
CA HIS A 17 -14.58 0.23 -7.12
C HIS A 17 -13.13 0.70 -7.00
N TYR A 18 -12.25 -0.13 -6.43
CA TYR A 18 -10.86 0.23 -6.23
C TYR A 18 -10.01 -0.16 -7.44
N ASP A 19 -9.18 0.79 -7.89
CA ASP A 19 -8.14 0.52 -8.88
C ASP A 19 -6.88 -0.01 -8.17
N PRO A 20 -6.44 -1.26 -8.44
CA PRO A 20 -5.29 -1.86 -7.75
C PRO A 20 -3.98 -1.14 -8.05
N VAL A 21 -3.79 -0.62 -9.26
CA VAL A 21 -2.55 0.03 -9.69
C VAL A 21 -2.41 1.39 -9.00
N TYR A 22 -3.48 2.19 -9.06
CA TYR A 22 -3.52 3.49 -8.40
C TYR A 22 -3.35 3.34 -6.88
N SER A 23 -4.01 2.34 -6.27
CA SER A 23 -3.91 2.09 -4.83
C SER A 23 -2.48 1.77 -4.40
N LEU A 24 -1.79 0.88 -5.12
CA LEU A 24 -0.39 0.56 -4.82
C LEU A 24 0.54 1.77 -5.01
N LEU A 25 0.34 2.55 -6.08
CA LEU A 25 1.11 3.77 -6.32
C LEU A 25 0.92 4.76 -5.17
N PHE A 26 -0.33 5.02 -4.77
CA PHE A 26 -0.67 5.93 -3.68
C PHE A 26 -0.05 5.51 -2.34
N LEU A 27 -0.17 4.23 -1.97
CA LEU A 27 0.34 3.71 -0.70
C LEU A 27 1.87 3.80 -0.59
N SER A 28 2.58 3.74 -1.72
CA SER A 28 4.04 3.88 -1.79
C SER A 28 4.53 5.34 -1.84
N SER A 29 3.65 6.33 -2.02
CA SER A 29 4.04 7.73 -2.17
C SER A 29 4.37 8.39 -0.83
N THR A 30 5.56 8.97 -0.71
CA THR A 30 6.04 9.63 0.52
C THR A 30 5.74 11.13 0.59
N HIS A 31 5.00 11.68 -0.38
CA HIS A 31 4.73 13.12 -0.50
C HIS A 31 3.62 13.61 0.44
N LEU A 32 2.90 12.67 1.07
CA LEU A 32 1.77 12.95 1.93
C LEU A 32 2.14 12.60 3.38
N PRO A 33 1.79 13.46 4.37
CA PRO A 33 2.33 13.42 5.74
C PRO A 33 1.64 12.39 6.66
N GLU A 34 1.35 11.20 6.15
CA GLU A 34 0.59 10.14 6.84
C GLU A 34 1.44 8.87 7.06
N ILE A 35 0.80 7.78 7.51
CA ILE A 35 1.42 6.45 7.60
C ILE A 35 1.68 5.91 6.19
N ARG A 36 2.91 5.46 5.92
CA ARG A 36 3.32 4.94 4.61
C ARG A 36 3.97 3.57 4.71
N LEU A 37 3.74 2.75 3.68
CA LEU A 37 4.40 1.46 3.51
C LEU A 37 5.68 1.65 2.71
N THR A 38 6.81 1.23 3.28
CA THR A 38 8.15 1.34 2.66
C THR A 38 8.89 0.01 2.74
N ARG A 39 10.04 -0.09 2.08
CA ARG A 39 10.94 -1.26 2.23
C ARG A 39 11.39 -1.51 3.67
N ASN A 40 11.46 -0.47 4.49
CA ASN A 40 11.86 -0.57 5.90
C ASN A 40 10.68 -0.96 6.82
N GLY A 41 9.45 -1.00 6.29
CA GLY A 41 8.23 -1.27 7.03
C GLY A 41 7.21 -0.12 6.97
N LEU A 42 6.27 -0.12 7.91
CA LEU A 42 5.29 0.95 8.10
C LEU A 42 5.92 2.10 8.86
N VAL A 43 5.86 3.31 8.29
CA VAL A 43 6.50 4.52 8.84
C VAL A 43 5.51 5.66 9.02
N THR A 44 5.71 6.53 10.00
CA THR A 44 5.08 7.85 10.03
C THR A 44 5.97 8.85 9.28
N VAL A 45 5.46 9.46 8.21
CA VAL A 45 6.25 10.44 7.43
C VAL A 45 6.55 11.68 8.26
N LYS A 46 5.56 12.15 9.04
CA LYS A 46 5.68 13.35 9.87
C LYS A 46 6.76 13.24 10.95
N ASP A 47 6.80 12.14 11.67
CA ASP A 47 7.72 11.95 12.80
C ASP A 47 8.99 11.16 12.41
N ARG A 48 9.08 10.75 11.13
CA ARG A 48 10.20 9.98 10.55
C ARG A 48 10.53 8.73 11.36
N SER A 49 9.50 8.06 11.88
CA SER A 49 9.62 6.90 12.77
C SER A 49 9.08 5.63 12.13
N ILE A 50 9.64 4.48 12.48
CA ILE A 50 9.15 3.16 12.03
C ILE A 50 8.12 2.66 13.06
N LEU A 51 6.86 2.51 12.64
CA LEU A 51 5.79 1.94 13.47
C LEU A 51 5.89 0.42 13.54
N ARG A 52 6.20 -0.21 12.41
CA ARG A 52 6.41 -1.66 12.30
C ARG A 52 7.50 -1.92 11.27
N PRO A 53 8.58 -2.64 11.62
CA PRO A 53 9.62 -2.98 10.66
C PRO A 53 9.08 -3.96 9.62
N SER A 54 9.65 -3.94 8.43
CA SER A 54 9.43 -5.02 7.46
C SER A 54 10.04 -6.30 8.00
N THR A 55 9.33 -7.42 7.87
CA THR A 55 9.90 -8.74 8.10
C THR A 55 10.56 -9.20 6.81
N SER A 56 11.81 -9.66 6.86
CA SER A 56 12.35 -10.42 5.73
C SER A 56 11.59 -11.74 5.63
N LEU A 57 11.10 -12.03 4.43
CA LEU A 57 10.72 -13.37 4.01
C LEU A 57 11.99 -14.15 3.64
#